data_AF-A0A7V3J323-F1
#
_entry.id   AF-A0A7V3J323-F1
#
_cell.length_a   1.000
_cell.length_b   1.000
_cell.length_c   1.000
_cell.angle_alpha   90.00
_cell.angle_beta   90.00
_cell.angle_gamma   90.00
#
_symmetry.space_group_name_H-M   'P 1'
#
loop_
_entity.id
_entity.type
_entity.pdbx_description
1 polymer ?
#
loop_
_entity_poly.entity_id
_entity_poly.type
_entity_poly.pdbx_seq_one_letter_code
_entity_poly.pdbx_strand_id
1 'polypeptide(L)'
;ADAITEIGAVKVRGGLVLGEFATLVDPQRSIPPQIVRLTGITTAMVCNAPTIDVVLPMFLEFARGAVLVAHNASFDVGFLRAAAEQCAITWPRPPVLCTVRLARRVLSRDEAPSVRLAALARLFAVANEPTHRALDDARATVDVLHALIERVGNQGIHTCADLRAYLPGVTPAQLRKRVLAERLPRRPGVYLFRGPAGEVLYVGTAIDLRRRAAQYFNGTDPRPRTKEMVALAETIDHVECVHALEAGVRELRLLAAHAPPYNRRSRFPHRWWWVVLTDEAFPRLSVLRTPRHQRAVGPFRSRADAADTAALLARFTGVRTCTTRLARSAVHGPACPPREPSRCPAARDVTAAQYAPTARRAAALIDGTDDSALAAAVQQITELAQRHRYETAARLRDRTAAAIEMLWRGQCLRALAALPELVAAAPDGSGGWQLAVVRYGRLAAAGAAARSVAPMPVVDALRVGAQVVLPHPAPLGGALVEETALIARWLAAPGVRIVSCVGADDGAGWASPLHCAGRWAAWAGVARSARMAAEQVLGQPVGGSELLTEPYPTREQLFGRTAVDRVGGAAQPVLPRRQPFGAAG
;
A
#
# COMPACT_ATOMS: atom_id res chain seq x y z
N ALA A 1 -18.47 -10.71 0.73
CA ALA A 1 -18.59 -10.97 -0.72
C ALA A 1 -19.35 -9.81 -1.34
N ASP A 2 -18.92 -9.30 -2.50
CA ASP A 2 -19.63 -8.23 -3.22
C ASP A 2 -20.89 -8.79 -3.91
N ALA A 3 -21.89 -7.95 -4.18
CA ALA A 3 -23.18 -8.35 -4.78
C ALA A 3 -23.61 -7.34 -5.86
N ILE A 4 -24.42 -7.78 -6.82
CA ILE A 4 -24.97 -6.94 -7.91
C ILE A 4 -26.13 -6.11 -7.34
N THR A 5 -26.16 -4.81 -7.65
CA THR A 5 -27.21 -3.87 -7.19
C THR A 5 -28.05 -3.30 -8.33
N GLU A 6 -27.58 -3.42 -9.57
CA GLU A 6 -28.25 -2.95 -10.78
C GLU A 6 -27.71 -3.76 -11.97
N ILE A 7 -28.57 -4.07 -12.93
CA ILE A 7 -28.19 -4.57 -14.26
C ILE A 7 -28.75 -3.61 -15.30
N GLY A 8 -27.86 -3.06 -16.12
CA GLY A 8 -28.19 -2.26 -17.30
C GLY A 8 -27.55 -2.85 -18.54
N ALA A 9 -28.32 -3.01 -19.61
CA ALA A 9 -27.85 -3.55 -20.88
C ALA A 9 -28.61 -2.96 -22.05
N VAL A 10 -27.91 -2.78 -23.17
CA VAL A 10 -28.48 -2.31 -24.44
C VAL A 10 -28.20 -3.38 -25.49
N LYS A 11 -29.24 -3.85 -26.18
CA LYS A 11 -29.12 -4.83 -27.27
C LYS A 11 -29.13 -4.08 -28.59
N VAL A 12 -28.10 -4.28 -29.40
CA VAL A 12 -27.88 -3.53 -30.64
C VAL A 12 -27.65 -4.48 -31.80
N ARG A 13 -28.19 -4.15 -32.98
CA ARG A 13 -27.93 -4.86 -34.24
C ARG A 13 -27.93 -3.87 -35.40
N GLY A 14 -26.86 -3.89 -36.20
CA GLY A 14 -26.73 -2.99 -37.36
C GLY A 14 -26.74 -1.50 -36.98
N GLY A 15 -26.20 -1.15 -35.82
CA GLY A 15 -26.21 0.23 -35.29
C GLY A 15 -27.55 0.65 -34.64
N LEU A 16 -28.59 -0.17 -34.72
CA LEU A 16 -29.91 0.12 -34.13
C LEU A 16 -30.08 -0.54 -32.77
N VAL A 17 -30.64 0.19 -31.81
CA VAL A 17 -31.04 -0.34 -30.51
C VAL A 17 -32.29 -1.20 -30.69
N LEU A 18 -32.17 -2.50 -30.43
CA LEU A 18 -33.27 -3.47 -30.47
C LEU A 18 -34.06 -3.52 -29.15
N GLY A 19 -33.44 -3.09 -28.06
CA GLY A 19 -34.07 -3.07 -26.75
C GLY A 19 -33.09 -2.74 -25.64
N GLU A 20 -33.64 -2.39 -24.49
CA GLU A 20 -32.89 -2.07 -23.28
C GLU A 20 -33.41 -2.92 -22.12
N PHE A 21 -32.50 -3.32 -21.25
CA PHE A 21 -32.80 -4.03 -20.02
C PHE A 21 -32.20 -3.22 -18.88
N ALA A 22 -33.03 -2.74 -17.96
CA ALA A 22 -32.59 -2.00 -16.81
C ALA A 22 -33.42 -2.39 -15.59
N THR A 23 -32.76 -2.84 -14.54
CA THR A 23 -33.42 -3.15 -13.28
C THR A 23 -32.47 -3.01 -12.11
N LEU A 24 -32.99 -2.54 -10.98
CA LEU A 24 -32.32 -2.63 -9.70
C LEU A 24 -32.36 -4.10 -9.21
N VAL A 25 -31.39 -4.46 -8.39
CA VAL A 25 -31.30 -5.79 -7.80
C VAL A 25 -31.18 -5.64 -6.30
N ASP A 26 -32.02 -6.35 -5.54
CA ASP A 26 -31.85 -6.45 -4.09
C ASP A 26 -30.65 -7.36 -3.77
N PRO A 27 -29.54 -6.81 -3.21
CA PRO A 27 -28.41 -7.63 -2.80
C PRO A 27 -28.62 -8.31 -1.43
N GLN A 28 -29.82 -8.17 -0.85
CA GLN A 28 -30.25 -8.65 0.46
C GLN A 28 -29.34 -8.17 1.60
N ARG A 29 -28.84 -6.94 1.45
CA ARG A 29 -27.93 -6.27 2.40
C ARG A 29 -27.89 -4.77 2.17
N SER A 30 -27.44 -4.01 3.16
CA SER A 30 -27.28 -2.56 3.05
C SER A 30 -26.20 -2.16 2.03
N ILE A 31 -26.43 -1.07 1.28
CA ILE A 31 -25.46 -0.49 0.36
C ILE A 31 -24.48 0.42 1.13
N PRO A 32 -23.15 0.20 1.03
CA PRO A 32 -22.17 1.06 1.71
C PRO A 32 -22.20 2.52 1.22
N PRO A 33 -22.00 3.52 2.11
CA PRO A 33 -22.12 4.96 1.75
C PRO A 33 -21.24 5.43 0.59
N GLN A 34 -20.08 4.80 0.42
CA GLN A 34 -19.16 5.07 -0.69
C GLN A 34 -19.72 4.62 -2.06
N ILE A 35 -20.51 3.53 -2.10
CA ILE A 35 -21.19 3.07 -3.32
C ILE A 35 -22.42 3.94 -3.61
N VAL A 36 -23.15 4.35 -2.58
CA VAL A 36 -24.26 5.31 -2.71
C VAL A 36 -23.77 6.61 -3.33
N ARG A 37 -22.63 7.14 -2.85
CA ARG A 37 -22.03 8.36 -3.40
C ARG A 37 -21.61 8.23 -4.86
N LEU A 38 -21.19 7.03 -5.28
CA LEU A 38 -20.71 6.78 -6.63
C LEU A 38 -21.86 6.56 -7.62
N THR A 39 -22.86 5.77 -7.24
CA THR A 39 -23.91 5.27 -8.14
C THR A 39 -25.27 5.97 -7.93
N GLY A 40 -25.46 6.67 -6.82
CA GLY A 40 -26.75 7.20 -6.40
C GLY A 40 -27.74 6.14 -5.88
N ILE A 41 -27.41 4.85 -5.96
CA ILE A 41 -28.29 3.76 -5.52
C ILE A 41 -28.25 3.65 -3.99
N THR A 42 -29.41 3.84 -3.34
CA THR A 42 -29.55 3.74 -1.88
C THR A 42 -30.10 2.38 -1.46
N THR A 43 -29.88 1.98 -0.21
CA THR A 43 -30.50 0.77 0.36
C THR A 43 -32.03 0.78 0.22
N ALA A 44 -32.66 1.95 0.38
CA ALA A 44 -34.10 2.09 0.24
C ALA A 44 -34.61 1.86 -1.20
N MET A 45 -33.78 2.13 -2.21
CA MET A 45 -34.14 1.87 -3.61
C MET A 45 -34.10 0.38 -3.96
N VAL A 46 -33.21 -0.39 -3.33
CA VAL A 46 -33.00 -1.81 -3.67
C VAL A 46 -33.77 -2.77 -2.79
N CYS A 47 -34.21 -2.37 -1.59
CA CYS A 47 -34.86 -3.29 -0.65
C CYS A 47 -36.18 -3.90 -1.15
N ASN A 48 -36.83 -3.24 -2.12
CA ASN A 48 -38.06 -3.72 -2.76
C ASN A 48 -37.82 -4.17 -4.21
N ALA A 49 -36.56 -4.19 -4.66
CA ALA A 49 -36.21 -4.63 -6.00
C ALA A 49 -36.17 -6.17 -6.06
N PRO A 50 -36.32 -6.78 -7.25
CA PRO A 50 -36.16 -8.23 -7.39
C PRO A 50 -34.74 -8.67 -7.04
N THR A 51 -34.61 -9.86 -6.45
CA THR A 51 -33.32 -10.48 -6.14
C THR A 51 -32.64 -11.04 -7.40
N ILE A 52 -31.34 -11.33 -7.29
CA ILE A 52 -30.54 -11.72 -8.45
C ILE A 52 -30.99 -13.04 -9.11
N ASP A 53 -31.57 -13.97 -8.35
CA ASP A 53 -32.12 -15.23 -8.84
C ASP A 53 -33.34 -15.03 -9.76
N VAL A 54 -34.06 -13.93 -9.62
CA VAL A 54 -35.14 -13.52 -10.54
C VAL A 54 -34.57 -12.77 -11.74
N VAL A 55 -33.68 -11.81 -11.48
CA VAL A 55 -33.17 -10.90 -12.52
C VAL A 55 -32.23 -11.60 -13.51
N LEU A 56 -31.37 -12.49 -13.02
CA LEU A 56 -30.33 -13.11 -13.84
C LEU A 56 -30.90 -13.97 -14.98
N PRO A 57 -31.90 -14.86 -14.76
CA PRO A 57 -32.57 -15.56 -15.87
C PRO A 57 -33.15 -14.62 -16.93
N MET A 58 -33.81 -13.53 -16.50
CA MET A 58 -34.39 -12.54 -17.42
C MET A 58 -33.30 -11.87 -18.28
N PHE A 59 -32.18 -11.48 -17.65
CA PHE A 59 -31.04 -10.92 -18.36
C PHE A 59 -30.41 -11.94 -19.33
N LEU A 60 -30.25 -13.20 -18.94
CA LEU A 60 -29.68 -14.24 -19.79
C LEU A 60 -30.56 -14.50 -21.03
N GLU A 61 -31.88 -14.47 -20.88
CA GLU A 61 -32.79 -14.56 -22.03
C GLU A 61 -32.69 -13.32 -22.93
N PHE A 62 -32.65 -12.11 -22.34
CA PHE A 62 -32.43 -10.87 -23.09
C PHE A 62 -31.13 -10.92 -23.90
N ALA A 63 -30.05 -11.44 -23.30
CA ALA A 63 -28.73 -11.57 -23.91
C ALA A 63 -28.55 -12.80 -24.81
N ARG A 64 -29.56 -13.67 -24.95
CA ARG A 64 -29.46 -14.93 -25.68
C ARG A 64 -29.04 -14.70 -27.14
N GLY A 65 -28.02 -15.45 -27.56
CA GLY A 65 -27.45 -15.38 -28.91
C GLY A 65 -26.64 -14.11 -29.21
N ALA A 66 -26.42 -13.23 -28.23
CA ALA A 66 -25.66 -12.00 -28.40
C ALA A 66 -24.19 -12.16 -27.96
N VAL A 67 -23.35 -11.24 -28.44
CA VAL A 67 -22.00 -11.03 -27.91
C VAL A 67 -22.10 -10.08 -26.73
N LEU A 68 -21.57 -10.47 -25.57
CA LEU A 68 -21.53 -9.58 -24.42
C LEU A 68 -20.39 -8.57 -24.58
N VAL A 69 -20.72 -7.29 -24.58
CA VAL A 69 -19.74 -6.21 -24.63
C VAL A 69 -19.79 -5.42 -23.34
N ALA A 70 -18.62 -5.17 -22.75
CA ALA A 70 -18.52 -4.33 -21.55
C ALA A 70 -17.19 -3.57 -21.46
N HIS A 71 -17.23 -2.42 -20.80
CA HIS A 71 -16.05 -1.60 -20.55
C HIS A 71 -15.32 -2.10 -19.31
N ASN A 72 -14.25 -2.88 -19.52
CA ASN A 72 -13.59 -3.75 -18.52
C ASN A 72 -14.34 -5.07 -18.23
N ALA A 73 -14.88 -5.70 -19.27
CA ALA A 73 -15.71 -6.92 -19.23
C ALA A 73 -15.31 -8.05 -18.26
N SER A 74 -14.03 -8.22 -17.89
CA SER A 74 -13.67 -9.23 -16.87
C SER A 74 -14.30 -8.96 -15.51
N PHE A 75 -14.58 -7.70 -15.20
CA PHE A 75 -15.26 -7.29 -13.98
C PHE A 75 -16.74 -7.70 -14.04
N ASP A 76 -17.48 -7.20 -15.02
CA ASP A 76 -18.93 -7.42 -15.15
C ASP A 76 -19.28 -8.90 -15.35
N VAL A 77 -18.56 -9.59 -16.26
CA VAL A 77 -18.74 -11.03 -16.50
C VAL A 77 -18.33 -11.85 -15.29
N GLY A 78 -17.40 -11.36 -14.47
CA GLY A 78 -17.04 -11.98 -13.20
C GLY A 78 -18.20 -12.00 -12.21
N PHE A 79 -18.90 -10.87 -12.06
CA PHE A 79 -20.11 -10.77 -11.24
C PHE A 79 -21.26 -11.64 -11.76
N LEU A 80 -21.53 -11.60 -13.08
CA LEU A 80 -22.58 -12.41 -13.70
C LEU A 80 -22.30 -13.91 -13.55
N ARG A 81 -21.05 -14.35 -13.71
CA ARG A 81 -20.67 -15.76 -13.52
C ARG A 81 -20.81 -16.20 -12.07
N ALA A 82 -20.37 -15.37 -11.13
CA ALA A 82 -20.52 -15.67 -9.71
C ALA A 82 -21.99 -15.76 -9.30
N ALA A 83 -22.84 -14.85 -9.82
CA ALA A 83 -24.28 -14.90 -9.61
C ALA A 83 -24.89 -16.18 -10.24
N ALA A 84 -24.49 -16.57 -11.44
CA ALA A 84 -24.96 -17.82 -12.06
C ALA A 84 -24.58 -19.05 -11.22
N GLU A 85 -23.35 -19.10 -10.70
CA GLU A 85 -22.91 -20.16 -9.79
C GLU A 85 -23.74 -20.18 -8.50
N GLN A 86 -24.02 -19.03 -7.91
CA GLN A 86 -24.87 -18.89 -6.71
C GLN A 86 -26.32 -19.34 -6.95
N CYS A 87 -26.87 -19.05 -8.13
CA CYS A 87 -28.23 -19.42 -8.50
C CYS A 87 -28.34 -20.83 -9.11
N ALA A 88 -27.25 -21.61 -9.12
CA ALA A 88 -27.19 -22.91 -9.80
C ALA A 88 -27.59 -22.87 -11.29
N ILE A 89 -27.36 -21.74 -11.96
CA ILE A 89 -27.63 -21.54 -13.39
C ILE A 89 -26.38 -21.89 -14.19
N THR A 90 -26.52 -22.74 -15.21
CA THR A 90 -25.42 -23.05 -16.12
C THR A 90 -25.04 -21.81 -16.92
N TRP A 91 -23.81 -21.31 -16.73
CA TRP A 91 -23.32 -20.14 -17.46
C TRP A 91 -23.20 -20.45 -18.97
N PRO A 92 -23.90 -19.74 -19.87
CA PRO A 92 -23.99 -20.09 -21.29
C PRO A 92 -22.70 -19.82 -22.11
N ARG A 93 -21.66 -19.26 -21.47
CA ARG A 93 -20.35 -18.96 -22.10
C ARG A 93 -20.46 -18.16 -23.42
N PRO A 94 -21.21 -17.04 -23.47
CA PRO A 94 -21.32 -16.24 -24.68
C PRO A 94 -19.95 -15.65 -25.06
N PRO A 95 -19.72 -15.32 -26.34
CA PRO A 95 -18.57 -14.52 -26.74
C PRO A 95 -18.55 -13.19 -25.98
N VAL A 96 -17.37 -12.76 -25.52
CA VAL A 96 -17.19 -11.53 -24.75
C VAL A 96 -16.20 -10.61 -25.45
N LEU A 97 -16.55 -9.33 -25.58
CA LEU A 97 -15.69 -8.28 -26.07
C LEU A 97 -15.46 -7.21 -24.99
N CYS A 98 -14.22 -6.73 -24.88
CA CYS A 98 -13.86 -5.70 -23.90
C CYS A 98 -13.41 -4.42 -24.62
N THR A 99 -14.19 -3.35 -24.49
CA THR A 99 -13.88 -2.05 -25.15
C THR A 99 -12.59 -1.43 -24.63
N VAL A 100 -12.18 -1.70 -23.37
CA VAL A 100 -10.85 -1.28 -22.86
C VAL A 100 -9.71 -1.97 -23.61
N ARG A 101 -9.82 -3.27 -23.89
CA ARG A 101 -8.78 -4.00 -24.64
C ARG A 101 -8.73 -3.51 -26.08
N LEU A 102 -9.90 -3.23 -26.66
CA LEU A 102 -10.01 -2.70 -28.01
C LEU A 102 -9.43 -1.29 -28.11
N ALA A 103 -9.83 -0.36 -27.24
CA ALA A 103 -9.30 1.00 -27.20
C ALA A 103 -7.77 1.04 -27.06
N ARG A 104 -7.18 0.20 -26.19
CA ARG A 104 -5.72 0.12 -26.03
C ARG A 104 -4.98 -0.42 -27.26
N ARG A 105 -5.68 -1.16 -28.13
CA ARG A 105 -5.12 -1.73 -29.35
C ARG A 105 -5.26 -0.76 -30.51
N VAL A 106 -6.41 -0.10 -30.60
CA VAL A 106 -6.80 0.80 -31.70
C VAL A 106 -6.18 2.19 -31.55
N LEU A 107 -6.13 2.72 -30.32
CA LEU A 107 -5.73 4.09 -30.05
C LEU A 107 -4.28 4.16 -29.56
N SER A 108 -3.56 5.19 -30.01
CA SER A 108 -2.24 5.50 -29.49
C SER A 108 -2.34 6.10 -28.08
N ARG A 109 -1.23 6.09 -27.32
CA ARG A 109 -1.21 6.74 -25.99
C ARG A 109 -1.30 8.25 -26.07
N ASP A 110 -0.86 8.84 -27.17
CA ASP A 110 -0.90 10.29 -27.38
C ASP A 110 -2.33 10.74 -27.68
N GLU A 111 -3.09 9.92 -28.41
CA GLU A 111 -4.51 10.14 -28.70
C GLU A 111 -5.40 9.85 -27.46
N ALA A 112 -5.15 8.74 -26.77
CA ALA A 112 -5.94 8.32 -25.61
C ALA A 112 -5.05 8.04 -24.37
N PRO A 113 -4.63 9.08 -23.63
CA PRO A 113 -3.84 8.92 -22.41
C PRO A 113 -4.56 8.09 -21.33
N SER A 114 -5.89 8.08 -21.36
CA SER A 114 -6.77 7.36 -20.46
C SER A 114 -7.86 6.63 -21.23
N VAL A 115 -7.97 5.32 -21.02
CA VAL A 115 -9.03 4.47 -21.60
C VAL A 115 -10.18 4.19 -20.62
N ARG A 116 -10.45 5.12 -19.69
CA ARG A 116 -11.67 5.07 -18.86
C ARG A 116 -12.87 5.45 -19.71
N LEU A 117 -14.05 4.89 -19.42
CA LEU A 117 -15.26 5.12 -20.21
C LEU A 117 -15.55 6.60 -20.42
N ALA A 118 -15.56 7.40 -19.35
CA ALA A 118 -15.77 8.85 -19.43
C ALA A 118 -14.70 9.59 -20.26
N ALA A 119 -13.46 9.10 -20.27
CA ALA A 119 -12.40 9.70 -21.08
C ALA A 119 -12.57 9.36 -22.57
N LEU A 120 -12.96 8.12 -22.89
CA LEU A 120 -13.24 7.72 -24.27
C LEU A 120 -14.52 8.35 -24.80
N ALA A 121 -15.56 8.46 -23.98
CA ALA A 121 -16.81 9.15 -24.32
C ALA A 121 -16.53 10.59 -24.75
N ARG A 122 -15.72 11.33 -23.97
CA ARG A 122 -15.28 12.68 -24.35
C ARG A 122 -14.39 12.70 -25.58
N LEU A 123 -13.43 11.77 -25.69
CA LEU A 123 -12.51 11.69 -26.83
C LEU A 123 -13.26 11.52 -28.15
N PHE A 124 -14.29 10.67 -28.17
CA PHE A 124 -15.09 10.39 -29.36
C PHE A 124 -16.32 11.30 -29.49
N ALA A 125 -16.49 12.27 -28.58
CA ALA A 125 -17.66 13.15 -28.54
C ALA A 125 -18.99 12.38 -28.64
N VAL A 126 -19.11 11.28 -27.89
CA VAL A 126 -20.31 10.43 -27.92
C VAL A 126 -21.51 11.11 -27.26
N ALA A 127 -22.71 10.73 -27.68
CA ALA A 127 -23.95 11.33 -27.20
C ALA A 127 -24.26 10.98 -25.73
N ASN A 128 -23.92 9.75 -25.29
CA ASN A 128 -24.24 9.29 -23.95
C ASN A 128 -23.06 9.47 -22.98
N GLU A 129 -23.22 10.32 -21.96
CA GLU A 129 -22.21 10.48 -20.90
C GLU A 129 -22.39 9.41 -19.80
N PRO A 130 -21.30 8.74 -19.36
CA PRO A 130 -21.37 7.77 -18.28
C PRO A 130 -21.54 8.45 -16.92
N THR A 131 -22.53 7.97 -16.16
CA THR A 131 -22.94 8.55 -14.86
C THR A 131 -22.69 7.59 -13.70
N HIS A 132 -22.07 6.43 -13.93
CA HIS A 132 -21.97 5.31 -12.99
C HIS A 132 -23.32 4.61 -12.68
N ARG A 133 -24.34 4.87 -13.51
CA ARG A 133 -25.57 4.06 -13.60
C ARG A 133 -25.40 3.03 -14.69
N ALA A 134 -25.84 1.79 -14.44
CA ALA A 134 -25.51 0.66 -15.31
C ALA A 134 -26.05 0.82 -16.74
N LEU A 135 -27.26 1.36 -16.91
CA LEU A 135 -27.84 1.58 -18.25
C LEU A 135 -27.15 2.71 -19.01
N ASP A 136 -26.89 3.84 -18.34
CA ASP A 136 -26.20 4.99 -18.95
C ASP A 136 -24.78 4.60 -19.39
N ASP A 137 -24.06 3.87 -18.53
CA ASP A 137 -22.73 3.35 -18.83
C ASP A 137 -22.79 2.30 -19.97
N ALA A 138 -23.86 1.51 -20.08
CA ALA A 138 -24.07 0.59 -21.19
C ALA A 138 -24.30 1.33 -22.52
N ARG A 139 -25.10 2.40 -22.53
CA ARG A 139 -25.31 3.28 -23.71
C ARG A 139 -24.01 3.94 -24.14
N ALA A 140 -23.27 4.54 -23.20
CA ALA A 140 -21.94 5.10 -23.47
C ALA A 140 -20.96 4.04 -24.01
N THR A 141 -21.05 2.80 -23.52
CA THR A 141 -20.24 1.69 -24.00
C THR A 141 -20.58 1.31 -25.45
N VAL A 142 -21.85 1.38 -25.86
CA VAL A 142 -22.27 1.17 -27.26
C VAL A 142 -21.65 2.22 -28.16
N ASP A 143 -21.76 3.49 -27.81
CA ASP A 143 -21.22 4.57 -28.65
C ASP A 143 -19.69 4.45 -28.80
N VAL A 144 -18.99 4.21 -27.68
CA VAL A 144 -17.54 3.97 -27.69
C VAL A 144 -17.18 2.72 -28.50
N LEU A 145 -17.98 1.66 -28.43
CA LEU A 145 -17.75 0.47 -29.25
C LEU A 145 -17.87 0.79 -30.74
N HIS A 146 -18.91 1.50 -31.16
CA HIS A 146 -19.10 1.89 -32.56
C HIS A 146 -17.93 2.75 -33.08
N ALA A 147 -17.52 3.77 -32.31
CA ALA A 147 -16.37 4.60 -32.66
C ALA A 147 -15.07 3.77 -32.81
N LEU A 148 -14.87 2.78 -31.93
CA LEU A 148 -13.70 1.89 -32.02
C LEU A 148 -13.76 0.94 -33.21
N ILE A 149 -14.95 0.45 -33.58
CA ILE A 149 -15.16 -0.40 -34.76
C ILE A 149 -14.90 0.39 -36.04
N GLU A 150 -15.37 1.63 -36.12
CA GLU A 150 -15.14 2.53 -37.26
C GLU A 150 -13.64 2.70 -37.55
N ARG A 151 -12.82 2.88 -36.51
CA ARG A 151 -11.36 3.01 -36.64
C ARG A 151 -10.65 1.77 -37.19
N VAL A 152 -11.26 0.59 -37.06
CA VAL A 152 -10.68 -0.67 -37.55
C VAL A 152 -11.35 -1.21 -38.81
N GLY A 153 -12.47 -0.62 -39.25
CA GLY A 153 -13.17 -1.05 -40.47
C GLY A 153 -12.28 -1.03 -41.70
N ASN A 154 -11.44 0.02 -41.85
CA ASN A 154 -10.49 0.15 -42.95
C ASN A 154 -9.30 -0.83 -42.89
N GLN A 155 -9.18 -1.62 -41.82
CA GLN A 155 -8.13 -2.64 -41.63
C GLN A 155 -8.63 -4.06 -41.98
N GLY A 156 -9.77 -4.18 -42.66
CA GLY A 156 -10.35 -5.47 -43.07
C GLY A 156 -11.07 -6.22 -41.94
N ILE A 157 -11.43 -5.53 -40.85
CA ILE A 157 -12.09 -6.12 -39.69
C ILE A 157 -13.59 -5.93 -39.81
N HIS A 158 -14.30 -7.00 -40.19
CA HIS A 158 -15.73 -6.93 -40.50
C HIS A 158 -16.59 -7.86 -39.64
N THR A 159 -15.98 -8.85 -38.97
CA THR A 159 -16.71 -9.78 -38.10
C THR A 159 -16.26 -9.71 -36.64
N CYS A 160 -17.09 -10.22 -35.74
CA CYS A 160 -16.72 -10.38 -34.33
C CYS A 160 -15.52 -11.33 -34.16
N ALA A 161 -15.35 -12.31 -35.05
CA ALA A 161 -14.20 -13.19 -35.04
C ALA A 161 -12.91 -12.43 -35.37
N ASP A 162 -12.93 -11.57 -36.39
CA ASP A 162 -11.80 -10.72 -36.79
C ASP A 162 -11.43 -9.76 -35.66
N LEU A 163 -12.43 -9.11 -35.06
CA LEU A 163 -12.22 -8.18 -33.95
C LEU A 163 -11.60 -8.87 -32.74
N ARG A 164 -12.01 -10.11 -32.45
CA ARG A 164 -11.42 -10.94 -31.39
C ARG A 164 -9.98 -11.37 -31.71
N ALA A 165 -9.68 -11.69 -32.97
CA ALA A 165 -8.33 -12.03 -33.43
C ALA A 165 -7.38 -10.82 -33.43
N TYR A 166 -7.92 -9.62 -33.65
CA TYR A 166 -7.18 -8.36 -33.68
C TYR A 166 -6.74 -7.84 -32.31
N LEU A 167 -7.51 -8.14 -31.26
CA LEU A 167 -7.12 -7.85 -29.89
C LEU A 167 -5.82 -8.60 -29.54
N PRO A 168 -4.86 -7.99 -28.81
CA PRO A 168 -3.60 -8.64 -28.50
C PRO A 168 -3.84 -9.94 -27.74
N GLY A 169 -3.68 -11.04 -28.47
CA GLY A 169 -3.64 -12.38 -27.95
C GLY A 169 -2.41 -12.55 -27.07
N VAL A 170 -2.53 -13.45 -26.10
CA VAL A 170 -1.36 -14.08 -25.48
C VAL A 170 -0.47 -14.63 -26.61
N THR A 171 0.83 -14.35 -26.63
CA THR A 171 1.68 -14.93 -27.68
C THR A 171 1.65 -16.46 -27.55
N PRO A 172 1.75 -17.23 -28.65
CA PRO A 172 1.83 -18.70 -28.56
C PRO A 172 2.95 -19.17 -27.60
N ALA A 173 4.05 -18.42 -27.53
CA ALA A 173 5.12 -18.65 -26.57
C ALA A 173 4.67 -18.48 -25.11
N GLN A 174 3.87 -17.45 -24.79
CA GLN A 174 3.31 -17.24 -23.46
C GLN A 174 2.25 -18.28 -23.10
N LEU A 175 1.42 -18.72 -24.07
CA LEU A 175 0.44 -19.79 -23.85
C LEU A 175 1.12 -21.12 -23.51
N ARG A 176 2.20 -21.47 -24.22
CA ARG A 176 3.00 -22.67 -23.91
C ARG A 176 3.57 -22.65 -22.49
N LYS A 177 3.95 -21.47 -21.99
CA LYS A 177 4.47 -21.30 -20.62
C LYS A 177 3.39 -21.34 -19.52
N ARG A 178 2.11 -21.44 -19.87
CA ARG A 178 1.03 -21.60 -18.87
C ARG A 178 1.20 -22.86 -18.02
N VAL A 179 1.81 -23.90 -18.58
CA VAL A 179 2.16 -25.15 -17.87
C VAL A 179 3.02 -24.89 -16.62
N LEU A 180 3.82 -23.81 -16.61
CA LEU A 180 4.65 -23.44 -15.46
C LEU A 180 3.81 -23.14 -14.21
N ALA A 181 2.58 -22.65 -14.38
CA ALA A 181 1.68 -22.39 -13.27
C ALA A 181 0.91 -23.63 -12.81
N GLU A 182 0.76 -24.67 -13.64
CA GLU A 182 -0.13 -25.81 -13.37
C GLU A 182 0.36 -26.67 -12.19
N ARG A 183 1.68 -26.75 -11.99
CA ARG A 183 2.32 -27.52 -10.92
C ARG A 183 2.23 -26.83 -9.54
N LEU A 184 1.82 -25.56 -9.50
CA LEU A 184 1.69 -24.83 -8.23
C LEU A 184 0.49 -25.35 -7.41
N PRO A 185 0.58 -25.36 -6.07
CA PRO A 185 -0.55 -25.70 -5.21
C PRO A 185 -1.61 -24.59 -5.22
N ARG A 186 -2.84 -24.93 -4.85
CA ARG A 186 -3.92 -23.95 -4.56
C ARG A 186 -3.93 -23.61 -3.08
N ARG A 187 -2.80 -23.10 -2.58
CA ARG A 187 -2.60 -22.72 -1.18
C ARG A 187 -2.00 -21.31 -1.10
N PRO A 188 -2.11 -20.64 0.07
CA PRO A 188 -1.40 -19.40 0.29
C PRO A 188 0.11 -19.60 0.22
N GLY A 189 0.83 -18.59 -0.22
CA GLY A 189 2.28 -18.68 -0.27
C GLY A 189 2.97 -17.58 -1.04
N VAL A 190 4.25 -17.80 -1.26
CA VAL A 190 5.11 -16.97 -2.12
C VAL A 190 5.44 -17.73 -3.39
N TYR A 191 5.41 -17.08 -4.55
CA TYR A 191 5.89 -17.62 -5.82
C TYR A 191 7.09 -16.81 -6.33
N LEU A 192 8.00 -17.49 -7.02
CA LEU A 192 9.22 -16.92 -7.57
C LEU A 192 9.34 -17.29 -9.05
N PHE A 193 9.33 -16.32 -9.95
CA PHE A 193 9.70 -16.56 -11.35
C PHE A 193 11.21 -16.63 -11.47
N ARG A 194 11.72 -17.70 -12.07
CA ARG A 194 13.15 -17.87 -12.32
C ARG A 194 13.49 -17.80 -13.80
N GLY A 195 14.64 -17.21 -14.09
CA GLY A 195 15.20 -17.15 -15.43
C GLY A 195 16.07 -18.37 -15.76
N PRO A 196 16.72 -18.33 -16.93
CA PRO A 196 17.51 -19.45 -17.46
C PRO A 196 18.71 -19.86 -16.61
N ALA A 197 19.34 -18.91 -15.91
CA ALA A 197 20.45 -19.20 -15.01
C ALA A 197 19.97 -19.56 -13.58
N GLY A 198 18.68 -19.77 -13.39
CA GLY A 198 18.06 -20.02 -12.08
C GLY A 198 17.92 -18.76 -11.21
N GLU A 199 18.25 -17.58 -11.75
CA GLU A 199 18.15 -16.30 -11.06
C GLU A 199 16.69 -15.93 -10.79
N VAL A 200 16.43 -15.31 -9.62
CA VAL A 200 15.07 -14.89 -9.27
C VAL A 200 14.75 -13.59 -10.01
N LEU A 201 13.85 -13.66 -10.98
CA LEU A 201 13.39 -12.53 -11.76
C LEU A 201 12.34 -11.72 -11.00
N TYR A 202 11.44 -12.40 -10.30
CA TYR A 202 10.33 -11.78 -9.58
C TYR A 202 9.85 -12.64 -8.41
N VAL A 203 9.44 -11.98 -7.32
CA VAL A 203 8.81 -12.59 -6.14
C VAL A 203 7.44 -11.95 -5.93
N GLY A 204 6.42 -12.74 -5.60
CA GLY A 204 5.11 -12.23 -5.18
C GLY A 204 4.37 -13.19 -4.25
N THR A 205 3.33 -12.71 -3.58
CA THR A 205 2.47 -13.52 -2.70
C THR A 205 1.10 -13.78 -3.30
N ALA A 206 0.45 -14.87 -2.88
CA ALA A 206 -0.94 -15.18 -3.23
C ALA A 206 -1.65 -15.91 -2.09
N ILE A 207 -2.99 -15.82 -2.04
CA ILE A 207 -3.83 -16.77 -1.28
C ILE A 207 -4.03 -18.09 -2.06
N ASP A 208 -3.97 -18.03 -3.39
CA ASP A 208 -3.99 -19.20 -4.29
C ASP A 208 -2.85 -19.04 -5.30
N LEU A 209 -1.74 -19.74 -5.05
CA LEU A 209 -0.51 -19.66 -5.86
C LEU A 209 -0.77 -20.02 -7.33
N ARG A 210 -1.45 -21.13 -7.60
CA ARG A 210 -1.78 -21.56 -8.97
C ARG A 210 -2.61 -20.52 -9.69
N ARG A 211 -3.73 -20.08 -9.09
CA ARG A 211 -4.63 -19.11 -9.71
C ARG A 211 -3.90 -17.80 -9.99
N ARG A 212 -3.07 -17.35 -9.05
CA ARG A 212 -2.33 -16.09 -9.19
C ARG A 212 -1.26 -16.16 -10.27
N ALA A 213 -0.43 -17.20 -10.29
CA ALA A 213 0.61 -17.35 -11.29
C ALA A 213 0.03 -17.51 -12.71
N ALA A 214 -1.07 -18.24 -12.85
CA ALA A 214 -1.76 -18.41 -14.14
C ALA A 214 -2.20 -17.06 -14.77
N GLN A 215 -2.49 -16.04 -13.96
CA GLN A 215 -2.90 -14.71 -14.46
C GLN A 215 -1.81 -14.03 -15.31
N TYR A 216 -0.54 -14.30 -15.05
CA TYR A 216 0.57 -13.71 -15.81
C TYR A 216 0.61 -14.16 -17.27
N PHE A 217 0.05 -15.34 -17.56
CA PHE A 217 0.02 -15.92 -18.90
C PHE A 217 -1.25 -15.58 -19.68
N ASN A 218 -2.22 -14.90 -19.08
CA ASN A 218 -3.50 -14.60 -19.73
C ASN A 218 -3.48 -13.32 -20.60
N GLY A 219 -2.31 -12.67 -20.74
CA GLY A 219 -2.14 -11.45 -21.56
C GLY A 219 -2.95 -10.25 -21.06
N THR A 220 -3.37 -10.29 -19.79
CA THR A 220 -4.16 -9.24 -19.13
C THR A 220 -3.29 -8.16 -18.52
N ASP A 221 -1.99 -8.41 -18.27
CA ASP A 221 -1.07 -7.40 -17.74
C ASP A 221 -0.58 -6.46 -18.86
N PRO A 222 -0.95 -5.16 -18.82
CA PRO A 222 -0.55 -4.20 -19.84
C PRO A 222 0.91 -3.74 -19.70
N ARG A 223 1.63 -4.12 -18.64
CA ARG A 223 2.98 -3.61 -18.33
C ARG A 223 4.04 -4.32 -19.19
N PRO A 224 4.80 -3.60 -20.04
CA PRO A 224 5.83 -4.21 -20.90
C PRO A 224 6.86 -5.02 -20.11
N ARG A 225 7.33 -4.46 -18.99
CA ARG A 225 8.31 -5.09 -18.10
C ARG A 225 7.82 -6.42 -17.50
N THR A 226 6.51 -6.56 -17.24
CA THR A 226 5.98 -7.86 -16.78
C THR A 226 5.94 -8.87 -17.92
N LYS A 227 5.57 -8.45 -19.13
CA LYS A 227 5.56 -9.34 -20.30
C LYS A 227 6.96 -9.88 -20.61
N GLU A 228 7.96 -9.01 -20.52
CA GLU A 228 9.38 -9.35 -20.64
C GLU A 228 9.80 -10.40 -19.60
N MET A 229 9.49 -10.17 -18.32
CA MET A 229 9.74 -11.16 -17.25
C MET A 229 9.09 -12.52 -17.53
N VAL A 230 7.82 -12.54 -17.94
CA VAL A 230 7.10 -13.78 -18.28
C VAL A 230 7.75 -14.48 -19.47
N ALA A 231 8.21 -13.70 -20.46
CA ALA A 231 8.90 -14.24 -21.62
C ALA A 231 10.25 -14.86 -21.24
N LEU A 232 10.99 -14.29 -20.28
CA LEU A 232 12.26 -14.83 -19.79
C LEU A 232 12.10 -16.00 -18.81
N ALA A 233 11.01 -16.07 -18.08
CA ALA A 233 10.84 -17.07 -17.02
C ALA A 233 10.82 -18.50 -17.56
N GLU A 234 11.61 -19.38 -16.97
CA GLU A 234 11.67 -20.81 -17.31
C GLU A 234 10.96 -21.69 -16.29
N THR A 235 10.99 -21.31 -15.02
CA THR A 235 10.33 -22.05 -13.93
C THR A 235 9.65 -21.10 -12.95
N ILE A 236 8.69 -21.65 -12.20
CA ILE A 236 8.04 -20.96 -11.08
C ILE A 236 8.22 -21.82 -9.83
N ASP A 237 9.04 -21.32 -8.92
CA ASP A 237 9.18 -21.90 -7.58
C ASP A 237 8.10 -21.34 -6.66
N HIS A 238 7.87 -22.04 -5.56
CA HIS A 238 6.97 -21.56 -4.53
C HIS A 238 7.36 -22.02 -3.14
N VAL A 239 6.79 -21.31 -2.17
CA VAL A 239 6.87 -21.60 -0.75
C VAL A 239 5.47 -21.55 -0.20
N GLU A 240 4.92 -22.70 0.18
CA GLU A 240 3.63 -22.77 0.85
C GLU A 240 3.69 -22.04 2.20
N CYS A 241 2.62 -21.32 2.51
CA CYS A 241 2.45 -20.60 3.76
C CYS A 241 1.09 -20.94 4.34
N VAL A 242 1.00 -20.97 5.66
CA VAL A 242 -0.22 -21.28 6.39
C VAL A 242 -1.24 -20.16 6.23
N HIS A 243 -0.79 -18.91 6.25
CA HIS A 243 -1.66 -17.75 6.13
C HIS A 243 -0.97 -16.53 5.50
N ALA A 244 -1.75 -15.48 5.22
CA ALA A 244 -1.29 -14.30 4.48
C ALA A 244 -0.16 -13.52 5.18
N LEU A 245 -0.16 -13.44 6.52
CA LEU A 245 0.95 -12.81 7.26
C LEU A 245 2.29 -13.50 6.96
N GLU A 246 2.33 -14.84 7.02
CA GLU A 246 3.54 -15.60 6.74
C GLU A 246 4.00 -15.39 5.29
N ALA A 247 3.08 -15.46 4.33
CA ALA A 247 3.39 -15.21 2.93
C ALA A 247 4.01 -13.82 2.73
N GLY A 248 3.44 -12.77 3.35
CA GLY A 248 3.98 -11.41 3.28
C GLY A 248 5.36 -11.27 3.91
N VAL A 249 5.61 -11.91 5.06
CA VAL A 249 6.93 -11.91 5.69
C VAL A 249 7.95 -12.65 4.84
N ARG A 250 7.60 -13.84 4.33
CA ARG A 250 8.50 -14.62 3.45
C ARG A 250 8.81 -13.86 2.15
N GLU A 251 7.84 -13.17 1.56
CA GLU A 251 8.08 -12.29 0.40
C GLU A 251 9.10 -11.20 0.74
N LEU A 252 8.92 -10.48 1.85
CA LEU A 252 9.84 -9.42 2.25
C LEU A 252 11.28 -9.94 2.43
N ARG A 253 11.44 -11.12 3.06
CA ARG A 253 12.73 -11.77 3.26
C ARG A 253 13.36 -12.21 1.93
N LEU A 254 12.56 -12.79 1.02
CA LEU A 254 13.03 -13.20 -0.32
C LEU A 254 13.38 -12.00 -1.20
N LEU A 255 12.62 -10.89 -1.11
CA LEU A 255 12.94 -9.64 -1.80
C LEU A 255 14.26 -9.06 -1.29
N ALA A 256 14.49 -9.09 0.02
CA ALA A 256 15.74 -8.65 0.63
C ALA A 256 16.94 -9.53 0.22
N ALA A 257 16.74 -10.84 0.13
CA ALA A 257 17.79 -11.79 -0.22
C ALA A 257 18.16 -11.79 -1.72
N HIS A 258 17.16 -11.68 -2.61
CA HIS A 258 17.38 -11.82 -4.05
C HIS A 258 17.40 -10.50 -4.84
N ALA A 259 16.89 -9.40 -4.27
CA ALA A 259 16.73 -8.11 -4.93
C ALA A 259 16.25 -8.18 -6.41
N PRO A 260 15.14 -8.90 -6.70
CA PRO A 260 14.79 -9.29 -8.07
C PRO A 260 14.62 -8.10 -9.01
N PRO A 261 15.08 -8.18 -10.27
CA PRO A 261 15.08 -7.05 -11.18
C PRO A 261 13.67 -6.58 -11.56
N TYR A 262 12.65 -7.44 -11.54
CA TYR A 262 11.29 -7.06 -11.93
C TYR A 262 10.41 -6.57 -10.77
N ASN A 263 10.85 -6.71 -9.52
CA ASN A 263 10.17 -6.13 -8.36
C ASN A 263 10.52 -4.65 -8.23
N ARG A 264 9.54 -3.74 -8.36
CA ARG A 264 9.77 -2.29 -8.14
C ARG A 264 9.86 -1.93 -6.66
N ARG A 265 9.12 -2.64 -5.80
CA ARG A 265 9.05 -2.38 -4.36
C ARG A 265 10.11 -3.22 -3.64
N SER A 266 10.72 -2.59 -2.62
CA SER A 266 11.55 -3.25 -1.60
C SER A 266 12.84 -3.94 -2.07
N ARG A 267 13.44 -3.50 -3.19
CA ARG A 267 14.75 -4.00 -3.67
C ARG A 267 15.93 -3.77 -2.71
N PHE A 268 15.80 -2.83 -1.77
CA PHE A 268 16.90 -2.37 -0.93
C PHE A 268 16.44 -2.23 0.54
N PRO A 269 16.62 -3.26 1.37
CA PRO A 269 16.20 -3.26 2.79
C PRO A 269 16.92 -2.19 3.64
N HIS A 270 18.10 -1.71 3.21
CA HIS A 270 18.90 -0.70 3.93
C HIS A 270 18.78 0.73 3.36
N ARG A 271 17.71 1.04 2.64
CA ARG A 271 17.50 2.39 2.04
C ARG A 271 17.07 3.46 3.04
N TRP A 272 16.77 3.08 4.28
CA TRP A 272 16.17 3.95 5.26
C TRP A 272 17.19 4.89 5.88
N TRP A 273 16.80 6.16 6.03
CA TRP A 273 17.51 7.11 6.87
C TRP A 273 16.98 7.00 8.31
N TRP A 274 17.88 7.23 9.26
CA TRP A 274 17.61 7.19 10.68
C TRP A 274 18.19 8.44 11.33
N VAL A 275 17.48 8.97 12.32
CA VAL A 275 18.01 9.98 13.23
C VAL A 275 18.45 9.26 14.50
N VAL A 276 19.69 9.49 14.91
CA VAL A 276 20.31 8.81 16.05
C VAL A 276 20.87 9.82 17.03
N LEU A 277 20.75 9.53 18.33
CA LEU A 277 21.48 10.26 19.36
C LEU A 277 22.88 9.66 19.50
N THR A 278 23.92 10.45 19.24
CA THR A 278 25.31 9.97 19.25
C THR A 278 25.84 9.67 20.65
N ASP A 279 26.74 8.71 20.78
CA ASP A 279 27.35 8.29 22.06
C ASP A 279 28.66 9.05 22.39
N GLU A 280 28.67 10.36 22.22
CA GLU A 280 29.81 11.21 22.57
C GLU A 280 29.53 11.98 23.88
N ALA A 281 30.53 12.61 24.49
CA ALA A 281 30.35 13.34 25.77
C ALA A 281 29.30 14.46 25.71
N PHE A 282 29.06 15.00 24.52
CA PHE A 282 28.00 15.94 24.21
C PHE A 282 27.12 15.36 23.09
N PRO A 283 26.17 14.47 23.40
CA PRO A 283 25.34 13.82 22.38
C PRO A 283 24.63 14.83 21.46
N ARG A 284 24.55 14.50 20.17
CA ARG A 284 23.78 15.25 19.16
C ARG A 284 22.91 14.31 18.34
N LEU A 285 21.94 14.88 17.63
CA LEU A 285 21.16 14.12 16.64
C LEU A 285 21.93 14.07 15.31
N SER A 286 22.20 12.87 14.82
CA SER A 286 22.89 12.62 13.54
C SER A 286 21.98 11.82 12.60
N VAL A 287 22.13 12.05 11.29
CA VAL A 287 21.31 11.39 10.27
C VAL A 287 22.18 10.47 9.43
N LEU A 288 21.90 9.16 9.50
CA LEU A 288 22.70 8.12 8.84
C LEU A 288 21.84 6.91 8.40
N ARG A 289 22.40 6.01 7.58
CA ARG A 289 21.68 4.83 7.05
C ARG A 289 21.84 3.55 7.87
N THR A 290 22.95 3.41 8.58
CA THR A 290 23.35 2.17 9.27
C THR A 290 23.67 2.42 10.75
N PRO A 291 22.65 2.63 11.60
CA PRO A 291 22.88 2.83 13.04
C PRO A 291 23.42 1.57 13.70
N ARG A 292 24.34 1.76 14.64
CA ARG A 292 24.91 0.70 15.48
C ARG A 292 24.31 0.66 16.89
N HIS A 293 23.09 1.16 17.06
CA HIS A 293 22.35 1.09 18.31
C HIS A 293 20.84 1.12 18.07
N GLN A 294 20.05 0.74 19.09
CA GLN A 294 18.61 0.56 18.98
C GLN A 294 17.80 1.86 19.11
N ARG A 295 18.32 2.87 19.84
CA ARG A 295 17.67 4.17 20.03
C ARG A 295 17.80 5.05 18.78
N ALA A 296 16.86 4.91 17.86
CA ALA A 296 16.78 5.71 16.65
C ALA A 296 15.34 6.20 16.40
N VAL A 297 15.21 7.33 15.71
CA VAL A 297 13.96 7.80 15.10
C VAL A 297 13.99 7.44 13.63
N GLY A 298 12.86 6.97 13.11
CA GLY A 298 12.71 6.53 11.73
C GLY A 298 11.76 5.33 11.66
N PRO A 299 11.65 4.68 10.49
CA PRO A 299 12.47 4.85 9.28
C PRO A 299 12.06 6.07 8.41
N PHE A 300 13.03 6.76 7.81
CA PHE A 300 12.78 7.87 6.85
C PHE A 300 13.16 7.47 5.42
N ARG A 301 12.34 7.89 4.42
CA ARG A 301 12.65 7.69 2.99
C ARG A 301 13.62 8.73 2.46
N SER A 302 13.44 9.97 2.89
CA SER A 302 14.25 11.13 2.49
C SER A 302 15.28 11.46 3.55
N ARG A 303 16.47 11.86 3.11
CA ARG A 303 17.47 12.44 4.01
C ARG A 303 16.99 13.78 4.56
N ALA A 304 16.31 14.57 3.73
CA ALA A 304 15.80 15.88 4.10
C ALA A 304 14.78 15.77 5.23
N ASP A 305 13.78 14.89 5.12
CA ASP A 305 12.78 14.66 6.18
C ASP A 305 13.43 14.27 7.51
N ALA A 306 14.46 13.42 7.45
CA ALA A 306 15.21 12.99 8.63
C ALA A 306 15.99 14.16 9.25
N ALA A 307 16.62 15.00 8.43
CA ALA A 307 17.34 16.19 8.88
C ALA A 307 16.42 17.25 9.47
N ASP A 308 15.27 17.51 8.83
CA ASP A 308 14.24 18.44 9.34
C ASP A 308 13.67 17.96 10.67
N THR A 309 13.40 16.66 10.78
CA THR A 309 12.97 16.06 12.05
C THR A 309 14.08 16.19 13.10
N ALA A 310 15.33 15.87 12.77
CA ALA A 310 16.45 16.02 13.70
C ALA A 310 16.61 17.47 14.18
N ALA A 311 16.49 18.46 13.30
CA ALA A 311 16.55 19.86 13.64
C ALA A 311 15.40 20.30 14.56
N LEU A 312 14.18 19.85 14.29
CA LEU A 312 13.02 20.10 15.15
C LEU A 312 13.22 19.50 16.55
N LEU A 313 13.60 18.22 16.63
CA LEU A 313 13.82 17.54 17.90
C LEU A 313 14.97 18.19 18.68
N ALA A 314 16.07 18.55 18.01
CA ALA A 314 17.18 19.27 18.64
C ALA A 314 16.72 20.61 19.22
N ARG A 315 15.92 21.38 18.46
CA ARG A 315 15.39 22.68 18.89
C ARG A 315 14.59 22.59 20.18
N PHE A 316 13.67 21.63 20.29
CA PHE A 316 12.76 21.53 21.44
C PHE A 316 13.27 20.66 22.58
N THR A 317 14.34 19.88 22.38
CA THR A 317 15.05 19.17 23.46
C THR A 317 16.25 19.96 24.00
N GLY A 318 16.73 20.94 23.25
CA GLY A 318 17.94 21.72 23.55
C GLY A 318 19.23 20.99 23.15
N VAL A 319 19.16 19.87 22.45
CA VAL A 319 20.35 19.13 22.01
C VAL A 319 21.09 19.92 20.95
N ARG A 320 22.42 19.94 21.05
CA ARG A 320 23.27 20.71 20.15
C ARG A 320 23.14 20.25 18.70
N THR A 321 23.32 21.19 17.77
CA THR A 321 23.34 20.94 16.33
C THR A 321 24.73 21.13 15.71
N CYS A 322 25.69 21.67 16.46
CA CYS A 322 27.07 21.82 16.00
C CYS A 322 27.72 20.45 15.76
N THR A 323 28.57 20.38 14.73
CA THR A 323 29.21 19.14 14.28
C THR A 323 30.60 18.92 14.88
N THR A 324 31.18 19.97 15.48
CA THR A 324 32.49 19.92 16.14
C THR A 324 32.51 18.89 17.25
N ARG A 325 33.50 17.98 17.21
CA ARG A 325 33.71 16.99 18.26
C ARG A 325 34.21 17.69 19.52
N LEU A 326 33.52 17.46 20.65
CA LEU A 326 33.90 18.03 21.95
C LEU A 326 34.37 16.92 22.87
N ALA A 327 35.54 17.09 23.47
CA ALA A 327 36.07 16.18 24.48
C ALA A 327 35.23 16.26 25.76
N ARG A 328 35.35 15.27 26.66
CA ARG A 328 34.60 15.24 27.93
C ARG A 328 34.92 16.43 28.84
N SER A 329 36.16 16.93 28.79
CA SER A 329 36.63 18.11 29.53
C SER A 329 36.29 19.44 28.85
N ALA A 330 35.73 19.43 27.64
CA ALA A 330 35.42 20.64 26.91
C ALA A 330 34.21 21.37 27.49
N VAL A 331 34.09 22.65 27.15
CA VAL A 331 32.90 23.47 27.41
C VAL A 331 32.21 23.72 26.08
N HIS A 332 30.90 23.47 26.01
CA HIS A 332 30.10 23.78 24.83
C HIS A 332 29.74 25.27 24.84
N GLY A 333 29.92 25.99 23.72
CA GLY A 333 29.55 27.41 23.61
C GLY A 333 30.64 28.34 23.08
N PRO A 334 31.89 28.28 23.59
CA PRO A 334 32.96 29.19 23.17
C PRO A 334 33.28 29.11 21.67
N ALA A 335 33.28 27.90 21.10
CA ALA A 335 33.52 27.67 19.67
C ALA A 335 32.24 27.73 18.81
N CYS A 336 31.07 28.03 19.39
CA CYS A 336 29.83 28.14 18.62
C CYS A 336 29.75 29.50 17.92
N PRO A 337 29.46 29.55 16.61
CA PRO A 337 29.37 30.80 15.88
C PRO A 337 28.31 31.74 16.50
N PRO A 338 28.63 33.03 16.69
CA PRO A 338 27.79 33.96 17.46
C PRO A 338 26.54 34.48 16.72
N ARG A 339 26.38 34.30 15.40
CA ARG A 339 25.23 34.85 14.63
C ARG A 339 24.69 33.95 13.50
N GLU A 340 23.43 34.25 13.20
CA GLU A 340 22.37 33.64 12.36
C GLU A 340 22.73 33.07 10.97
N PRO A 341 21.87 32.19 10.40
CA PRO A 341 20.42 32.05 10.65
C PRO A 341 19.98 30.84 11.49
N SER A 342 20.88 30.01 12.01
CA SER A 342 20.49 28.78 12.72
C SER A 342 21.30 28.59 14.00
N ARG A 343 20.95 29.32 15.05
CA ARG A 343 21.63 29.18 16.35
C ARG A 343 21.44 27.76 16.89
N CYS A 344 22.54 27.17 17.37
CA CYS A 344 22.51 25.92 18.11
C CYS A 344 21.61 26.09 19.36
N PRO A 345 20.61 25.21 19.59
CA PRO A 345 19.64 25.37 20.68
C PRO A 345 20.21 25.00 22.05
N ALA A 346 21.39 24.38 22.10
CA ALA A 346 22.05 24.00 23.34
C ALA A 346 22.57 25.21 24.12
N ALA A 347 22.50 25.11 25.45
CA ALA A 347 23.07 26.07 26.38
C ALA A 347 24.56 26.30 26.09
N ARG A 348 25.03 27.55 26.25
CA ARG A 348 26.44 27.91 26.11
C ARG A 348 27.11 27.92 27.47
N ASP A 349 28.43 27.79 27.44
CA ASP A 349 29.33 27.81 28.59
C ASP A 349 29.00 26.70 29.60
N VAL A 350 28.58 25.54 29.08
CA VAL A 350 28.23 24.36 29.87
C VAL A 350 29.22 23.22 29.66
N THR A 351 29.55 22.54 30.77
CA THR A 351 30.33 21.29 30.78
C THR A 351 29.50 20.10 30.30
N ALA A 352 30.15 18.97 30.02
CA ALA A 352 29.46 17.73 29.64
C ALA A 352 28.45 17.27 30.70
N ALA A 353 28.77 17.43 31.99
CA ALA A 353 27.88 17.07 33.10
C ALA A 353 26.62 17.94 33.13
N GLN A 354 26.77 19.25 32.93
CA GLN A 354 25.64 20.18 32.85
C GLN A 354 24.79 19.97 31.58
N TYR A 355 25.39 19.46 30.49
CA TYR A 355 24.70 19.16 29.24
C TYR A 355 23.93 17.82 29.29
N ALA A 356 24.36 16.86 30.12
CA ALA A 356 23.77 15.51 30.18
C ALA A 356 22.23 15.45 30.39
N PRO A 357 21.58 16.31 31.21
CA PRO A 357 20.12 16.36 31.32
C PRO A 357 19.40 16.63 29.99
N THR A 358 19.97 17.47 29.13
CA THR A 358 19.44 17.77 27.79
C THR A 358 19.51 16.56 26.89
N ALA A 359 20.64 15.85 26.87
CA ALA A 359 20.77 14.60 26.13
C ALA A 359 19.81 13.51 26.64
N ARG A 360 19.60 13.43 27.97
CA ARG A 360 18.62 12.51 28.58
C ARG A 360 17.19 12.81 28.16
N ARG A 361 16.77 14.08 28.08
CA ARG A 361 15.45 14.46 27.53
C ARG A 361 15.27 14.02 26.08
N ALA A 362 16.28 14.22 25.23
CA ALA A 362 16.20 13.74 23.85
C ALA A 362 16.12 12.20 23.78
N ALA A 363 16.86 11.47 24.61
CA ALA A 363 16.74 10.02 24.71
C ALA A 363 15.33 9.59 25.18
N ALA A 364 14.79 10.24 26.22
CA ALA A 364 13.45 9.98 26.74
C ALA A 364 12.36 10.25 25.70
N LEU A 365 12.50 11.31 24.89
CA LEU A 365 11.61 11.61 23.77
C LEU A 365 11.67 10.53 22.68
N ILE A 366 12.88 10.07 22.33
CA ILE A 366 13.06 8.98 21.39
C ILE A 366 12.37 7.73 21.92
N ASP A 367 12.60 7.37 23.18
CA ASP A 367 12.05 6.18 23.84
C ASP A 367 10.54 6.27 24.09
N GLY A 368 9.98 7.48 24.14
CA GLY A 368 8.56 7.76 24.35
C GLY A 368 8.19 7.94 25.82
N THR A 369 9.16 8.12 26.71
CA THR A 369 8.92 8.37 28.13
C THR A 369 8.80 9.86 28.49
N ASP A 370 8.97 10.75 27.50
CA ASP A 370 8.82 12.20 27.63
C ASP A 370 8.22 12.79 26.35
N ASP A 371 7.16 13.60 26.46
CA ASP A 371 6.53 14.33 25.36
C ASP A 371 6.65 15.86 25.48
N SER A 372 7.41 16.37 26.47
CA SER A 372 7.55 17.81 26.75
C SER A 372 8.04 18.62 25.54
N ALA A 373 8.96 18.08 24.74
CA ALA A 373 9.45 18.72 23.52
C ALA A 373 8.35 18.86 22.45
N LEU A 374 7.45 17.89 22.33
CA LEU A 374 6.31 17.96 21.41
C LEU A 374 5.28 18.96 21.91
N ALA A 375 5.00 18.95 23.21
CA ALA A 375 4.12 19.92 23.86
C ALA A 375 4.60 21.35 23.62
N ALA A 376 5.90 21.62 23.82
CA ALA A 376 6.52 22.91 23.57
C ALA A 376 6.42 23.35 22.09
N ALA A 377 6.58 22.41 21.15
CA ALA A 377 6.41 22.69 19.73
C ALA A 377 4.98 23.10 19.38
N VAL A 378 3.99 22.37 19.90
CA VAL A 378 2.57 22.67 19.71
C VAL A 378 2.19 24.00 20.36
N GLN A 379 2.67 24.28 21.57
CA GLN A 379 2.46 25.56 22.23
C GLN A 379 3.04 26.71 21.41
N GLN A 380 4.26 26.58 20.88
CA GLN A 380 4.86 27.61 20.04
C GLN A 380 4.06 27.86 18.75
N ILE A 381 3.43 26.84 18.17
CA ILE A 381 2.53 27.01 17.02
C ILE A 381 1.33 27.87 17.42
N THR A 382 0.73 27.60 18.59
CA THR A 382 -0.40 28.38 19.13
C THR A 382 0.01 29.85 19.35
N GLU A 383 1.16 30.10 19.96
CA GLU A 383 1.67 31.46 20.19
C GLU A 383 1.93 32.21 18.88
N LEU A 384 2.50 31.55 17.86
CA LEU A 384 2.70 32.15 16.54
C LEU A 384 1.37 32.49 15.87
N ALA A 385 0.35 31.63 15.98
CA ALA A 385 -0.97 31.88 15.45
C ALA A 385 -1.66 33.06 16.16
N GLN A 386 -1.57 33.14 17.49
CA GLN A 386 -2.10 34.26 18.29
C GLN A 386 -1.44 35.60 17.91
N ARG A 387 -0.16 35.59 17.53
CA ARG A 387 0.57 36.77 17.04
C ARG A 387 0.37 37.04 15.54
N HIS A 388 -0.61 36.40 14.91
CA HIS A 388 -0.91 36.52 13.48
C HIS A 388 0.27 36.15 12.53
N ARG A 389 1.20 35.31 12.98
CA ARG A 389 2.35 34.81 12.18
C ARG A 389 2.00 33.49 11.48
N TYR A 390 0.91 33.49 10.72
CA TYR A 390 0.28 32.27 10.19
C TYR A 390 1.18 31.40 9.32
N GLU A 391 1.98 31.99 8.42
CA GLU A 391 2.88 31.21 7.56
C GLU A 391 3.97 30.47 8.36
N THR A 392 4.52 31.14 9.37
CA THR A 392 5.55 30.52 10.23
C THR A 392 4.92 29.45 11.11
N ALA A 393 3.71 29.70 11.62
CA ALA A 393 2.93 28.70 12.34
C ALA A 393 2.63 27.48 11.47
N ALA A 394 2.23 27.66 10.20
CA ALA A 394 1.94 26.58 9.26
C ALA A 394 3.19 25.72 8.96
N ARG A 395 4.33 26.35 8.66
CA ARG A 395 5.61 25.62 8.46
C ARG A 395 6.01 24.81 9.70
N LEU A 396 5.88 25.39 10.90
CA LEU A 396 6.20 24.69 12.15
C LEU A 396 5.20 23.56 12.43
N ARG A 397 3.91 23.79 12.17
CA ARG A 397 2.83 22.79 12.29
C ARG A 397 3.12 21.58 11.44
N ASP A 398 3.42 21.78 10.16
CA ASP A 398 3.62 20.67 9.21
C ASP A 398 4.86 19.84 9.57
N ARG A 399 5.96 20.50 9.94
CA ARG A 399 7.17 19.82 10.45
C ARG A 399 6.91 19.07 11.76
N THR A 400 6.15 19.66 12.67
CA THR A 400 5.81 19.05 13.97
C THR A 400 4.91 17.83 13.79
N ALA A 401 3.91 17.92 12.92
CA ALA A 401 3.04 16.78 12.60
C ALA A 401 3.83 15.62 11.98
N ALA A 402 4.72 15.91 11.02
CA ALA A 402 5.58 14.90 10.42
C ALA A 402 6.51 14.24 11.46
N ALA A 403 7.11 15.02 12.36
CA ALA A 403 7.97 14.52 13.42
C ALA A 403 7.21 13.63 14.43
N ILE A 404 6.01 14.04 14.86
CA ILE A 404 5.12 13.24 15.73
C ILE A 404 4.84 11.88 15.08
N GLU A 405 4.48 11.86 13.81
CA GLU A 405 4.14 10.62 13.10
C GLU A 405 5.33 9.68 12.96
N MET A 406 6.53 10.23 12.69
CA MET A 406 7.75 9.43 12.57
C MET A 406 8.24 8.91 13.92
N LEU A 407 8.18 9.73 14.97
CA LEU A 407 8.45 9.30 16.34
C LEU A 407 7.48 8.20 16.76
N TRP A 408 6.18 8.42 16.56
CA TRP A 408 5.15 7.46 16.95
C TRP A 408 5.32 6.13 16.23
N ARG A 409 5.56 6.17 14.91
CA ARG A 409 5.87 4.99 14.13
C ARG A 409 7.10 4.26 14.67
N GLY A 410 8.19 4.96 14.93
CA GLY A 410 9.42 4.36 15.47
C GLY A 410 9.21 3.73 16.85
N GLN A 411 8.48 4.41 17.73
CA GLN A 411 8.12 3.93 19.08
C GLN A 411 7.27 2.66 19.01
N CYS A 412 6.22 2.61 18.19
CA CYS A 412 5.40 1.41 18.00
C CYS A 412 6.21 0.21 17.46
N LEU A 413 7.05 0.44 16.46
CA LEU A 413 7.87 -0.63 15.88
C LEU A 413 8.91 -1.14 16.89
N ARG A 414 9.54 -0.24 17.65
CA ARG A 414 10.50 -0.62 18.69
C ARG A 414 9.84 -1.36 19.85
N ALA A 415 8.65 -0.95 20.28
CA ALA A 415 7.90 -1.66 21.32
C ALA A 415 7.67 -3.13 20.93
N LEU A 416 7.33 -3.41 19.67
CA LEU A 416 7.21 -4.77 19.17
C LEU A 416 8.57 -5.47 19.03
N ALA A 417 9.60 -4.76 18.57
CA ALA A 417 10.95 -5.30 18.39
C ALA A 417 11.69 -5.59 19.71
N ALA A 418 11.27 -4.98 20.81
CA ALA A 418 11.85 -5.19 22.13
C ALA A 418 11.34 -6.47 22.82
N LEU A 419 10.21 -7.03 22.36
CA LEU A 419 9.60 -8.20 22.98
C LEU A 419 10.39 -9.47 22.64
N PRO A 420 10.89 -10.23 23.63
CA PRO A 420 11.48 -11.54 23.39
C PRO A 420 10.52 -12.49 22.68
N GLU A 421 9.25 -12.50 23.09
CA GLU A 421 8.21 -13.30 22.44
C GLU A 421 6.81 -12.68 22.58
N LEU A 422 6.04 -12.74 21.50
CA LEU A 422 4.61 -12.47 21.47
C LEU A 422 3.93 -13.53 20.61
N VAL A 423 2.90 -14.18 21.16
CA VAL A 423 2.04 -15.09 20.42
C VAL A 423 0.68 -14.44 20.21
N ALA A 424 0.21 -14.44 18.97
CA ALA A 424 -1.08 -13.88 18.61
C ALA A 424 -1.87 -14.81 17.69
N ALA A 425 -3.18 -14.67 17.73
CA ALA A 425 -4.15 -15.48 17.00
C ALA A 425 -5.15 -14.58 16.28
N ALA A 426 -5.34 -14.79 14.98
CA ALA A 426 -6.37 -14.15 14.17
C ALA A 426 -7.43 -15.18 13.75
N PRO A 427 -8.72 -14.82 13.69
CA PRO A 427 -9.73 -15.72 13.16
C PRO A 427 -9.46 -16.04 11.69
N ASP A 428 -9.60 -17.31 11.30
CA ASP A 428 -9.41 -17.74 9.90
C ASP A 428 -10.65 -17.53 9.01
N GLY A 429 -11.78 -17.13 9.61
CA GLY A 429 -13.06 -16.93 8.93
C GLY A 429 -13.94 -18.18 8.81
N SER A 430 -13.45 -19.35 9.21
CA SER A 430 -14.13 -20.66 9.19
C SER A 430 -14.35 -21.27 10.59
N GLY A 431 -14.05 -20.48 11.63
CA GLY A 431 -14.16 -20.89 13.03
C GLY A 431 -12.86 -21.43 13.63
N GLY A 432 -11.75 -21.42 12.88
CA GLY A 432 -10.41 -21.70 13.36
C GLY A 432 -9.58 -20.43 13.57
N TRP A 433 -8.28 -20.63 13.79
CA TRP A 433 -7.29 -19.60 14.14
C TRP A 433 -6.06 -19.69 13.26
N GLN A 434 -5.57 -18.53 12.81
CA GLN A 434 -4.23 -18.32 12.28
C GLN A 434 -3.34 -17.85 13.43
N LEU A 435 -2.23 -18.54 13.65
CA LEU A 435 -1.34 -18.36 14.81
C LEU A 435 0.01 -17.83 14.35
N ALA A 436 0.54 -16.84 15.05
CA ALA A 436 1.85 -16.27 14.79
C ALA A 436 2.68 -16.18 16.08
N VAL A 437 3.91 -16.69 16.03
CA VAL A 437 4.93 -16.48 17.06
C VAL A 437 5.88 -15.42 16.56
N VAL A 438 5.97 -14.31 17.28
CA VAL A 438 6.81 -13.15 16.95
C VAL A 438 7.91 -13.06 18.01
N ARG A 439 9.17 -12.92 17.58
CA ARG A 439 10.32 -12.71 18.47
C ARG A 439 11.14 -11.54 17.97
N TYR A 440 11.38 -10.55 18.83
CA TYR A 440 12.12 -9.33 18.54
C TYR A 440 11.67 -8.66 17.22
N GLY A 441 10.34 -8.52 17.03
CA GLY A 441 9.75 -7.87 15.86
C GLY A 441 9.81 -8.68 14.56
N ARG A 442 10.20 -9.96 14.62
CA ARG A 442 10.28 -10.88 13.47
C ARG A 442 9.33 -12.05 13.63
N LEU A 443 8.77 -12.53 12.52
CA LEU A 443 7.96 -13.75 12.53
C LEU A 443 8.88 -14.97 12.72
N ALA A 444 8.77 -15.64 13.85
CA ALA A 444 9.58 -16.79 14.23
C ALA A 444 8.91 -18.13 13.87
N ALA A 445 7.57 -18.19 13.95
CA ALA A 445 6.77 -19.29 13.44
C ALA A 445 5.37 -18.82 13.03
N ALA A 446 4.73 -19.60 12.16
CA ALA A 446 3.36 -19.42 11.73
C ALA A 446 2.65 -20.78 11.73
N GLY A 447 1.37 -20.79 12.07
CA GLY A 447 0.57 -22.01 12.11
C GLY A 447 -0.92 -21.72 12.08
N ALA A 448 -1.73 -22.78 12.15
CA ALA A 448 -3.17 -22.65 12.23
C ALA A 448 -3.77 -23.77 13.07
N ALA A 449 -4.86 -23.45 13.76
CA ALA A 449 -5.70 -24.41 14.46
C ALA A 449 -7.09 -24.40 13.78
N ALA A 450 -7.49 -25.51 13.18
CA ALA A 450 -8.81 -25.64 12.58
C ALA A 450 -9.92 -25.60 13.66
N ARG A 451 -11.18 -25.37 13.25
CA ARG A 451 -12.34 -25.19 14.16
C ARG A 451 -12.50 -26.28 15.23
N SER A 452 -12.14 -27.53 14.93
CA SER A 452 -12.25 -28.68 15.85
C SER A 452 -10.96 -28.99 16.62
N VAL A 453 -9.90 -28.21 16.42
CA VAL A 453 -8.59 -28.42 17.03
C VAL A 453 -8.41 -27.43 18.18
N ALA A 454 -8.11 -27.93 19.37
CA ALA A 454 -7.76 -27.09 20.51
C ALA A 454 -6.53 -26.23 20.16
N PRO A 455 -6.58 -24.90 20.27
CA PRO A 455 -5.52 -24.03 19.76
C PRO A 455 -4.26 -24.05 20.63
N MET A 456 -4.36 -24.29 21.94
CA MET A 456 -3.23 -24.19 22.86
C MET A 456 -2.13 -25.23 22.59
N PRO A 457 -2.42 -26.53 22.38
CA PRO A 457 -1.39 -27.49 21.96
C PRO A 457 -0.66 -27.11 20.67
N VAL A 458 -1.36 -26.47 19.72
CA VAL A 458 -0.75 -25.97 18.48
C VAL A 458 0.18 -24.79 18.78
N VAL A 459 -0.23 -23.87 19.65
CA VAL A 459 0.61 -22.76 20.12
C VAL A 459 1.89 -23.27 20.77
N ASP A 460 1.79 -24.27 21.65
CA ASP A 460 2.95 -24.82 22.36
C ASP A 460 3.92 -25.50 21.39
N ALA A 461 3.40 -26.29 20.44
CA ALA A 461 4.22 -26.88 19.37
C ALA A 461 4.91 -25.82 18.50
N LEU A 462 4.19 -24.74 18.14
CA LEU A 462 4.76 -23.62 17.38
C LEU A 462 5.88 -22.91 18.12
N ARG A 463 5.74 -22.73 19.45
CA ARG A 463 6.78 -22.09 20.28
C ARG A 463 8.08 -22.89 20.32
N VAL A 464 7.95 -24.21 20.46
CA VAL A 464 9.10 -25.14 20.46
C VAL A 464 9.79 -25.14 19.10
N GLY A 465 9.03 -25.16 18.01
CA GLY A 465 9.56 -25.13 16.64
C GLY A 465 9.95 -23.75 16.11
N ALA A 466 9.69 -22.68 16.87
CA ALA A 466 9.91 -21.31 16.41
C ALA A 466 11.39 -20.99 16.27
N GLN A 467 11.72 -20.27 15.19
CA GLN A 467 13.08 -19.82 14.91
C GLN A 467 13.66 -19.04 16.10
N VAL A 468 14.92 -19.34 16.45
CA VAL A 468 15.69 -18.54 17.41
C VAL A 468 16.08 -17.23 16.74
N VAL A 469 15.74 -16.10 17.37
CA VAL A 469 16.04 -14.75 16.90
C VAL A 469 16.95 -14.07 17.90
N LEU A 470 18.14 -13.67 17.47
CA LEU A 470 19.08 -12.92 18.28
C LEU A 470 19.06 -11.44 17.86
N PRO A 471 18.70 -10.50 18.75
CA PRO A 471 18.69 -9.09 18.43
C PRO A 471 20.12 -8.55 18.28
N HIS A 472 20.31 -7.60 17.36
CA HIS A 472 21.59 -6.95 17.07
C HIS A 472 21.55 -5.49 17.57
N PRO A 473 22.71 -4.84 17.83
CA PRO A 473 22.77 -3.43 18.18
C PRO A 473 22.50 -2.56 16.93
N ALA A 474 21.25 -2.56 16.48
CA ALA A 474 20.74 -1.85 15.32
C ALA A 474 19.27 -1.47 15.59
N PRO A 475 18.68 -0.55 14.81
CA PRO A 475 17.26 -0.25 14.94
C PRO A 475 16.43 -1.52 14.80
N LEU A 476 15.40 -1.65 15.65
CA LEU A 476 14.51 -2.81 15.67
C LEU A 476 15.23 -4.17 15.88
N GLY A 477 16.37 -4.17 16.60
CA GLY A 477 17.11 -5.42 16.85
C GLY A 477 17.68 -6.07 15.59
N GLY A 478 17.79 -5.32 14.48
CA GLY A 478 18.21 -5.85 13.18
C GLY A 478 17.07 -6.46 12.35
N ALA A 479 15.83 -6.42 12.83
CA ALA A 479 14.67 -6.83 12.05
C ALA A 479 14.46 -5.93 10.81
N LEU A 480 13.91 -6.50 9.74
CA LEU A 480 13.48 -5.71 8.59
C LEU A 480 12.35 -4.76 9.04
N VAL A 481 12.51 -3.48 8.69
CA VAL A 481 11.51 -2.44 8.97
C VAL A 481 10.15 -2.81 8.39
N GLU A 482 10.12 -3.23 7.14
CA GLU A 482 8.90 -3.64 6.45
C GLU A 482 8.25 -4.87 7.10
N GLU A 483 9.05 -5.81 7.62
CA GLU A 483 8.55 -7.02 8.32
C GLU A 483 7.91 -6.65 9.66
N THR A 484 8.64 -5.91 10.50
CA THR A 484 8.15 -5.46 11.81
C THR A 484 6.87 -4.65 11.65
N ALA A 485 6.81 -3.77 10.64
CA ALA A 485 5.62 -2.99 10.34
C ALA A 485 4.45 -3.87 9.88
N LEU A 486 4.70 -4.90 9.06
CA LEU A 486 3.68 -5.84 8.61
C LEU A 486 3.05 -6.59 9.78
N ILE A 487 3.87 -7.06 10.72
CA ILE A 487 3.42 -7.73 11.93
C ILE A 487 2.61 -6.76 12.81
N ALA A 488 3.14 -5.55 13.07
CA ALA A 488 2.43 -4.54 13.87
C ALA A 488 1.04 -4.19 13.29
N ARG A 489 0.91 -4.13 11.96
CA ARG A 489 -0.39 -3.94 11.30
C ARG A 489 -1.32 -5.11 11.50
N TRP A 490 -0.81 -6.33 11.34
CA TRP A 490 -1.61 -7.54 11.51
C TRP A 490 -2.11 -7.66 12.95
N LEU A 491 -1.26 -7.37 13.95
CA LEU A 491 -1.65 -7.33 15.37
C LEU A 491 -2.73 -6.28 15.66
N ALA A 492 -2.75 -5.17 14.92
CA ALA A 492 -3.76 -4.13 15.06
C ALA A 492 -5.05 -4.41 14.25
N ALA A 493 -5.12 -5.51 13.51
CA ALA A 493 -6.29 -5.85 12.72
C ALA A 493 -7.47 -6.31 13.62
N PRO A 494 -8.73 -5.98 13.26
CA PRO A 494 -9.88 -6.41 14.03
C PRO A 494 -9.93 -7.94 14.21
N GLY A 495 -10.23 -8.39 15.43
CA GLY A 495 -10.35 -9.80 15.76
C GLY A 495 -9.04 -10.51 16.11
N VAL A 496 -7.87 -9.88 15.89
CA VAL A 496 -6.59 -10.45 16.33
C VAL A 496 -6.47 -10.33 17.86
N ARG A 497 -6.07 -11.43 18.49
CA ARG A 497 -5.93 -11.56 19.95
C ARG A 497 -4.50 -11.89 20.30
N ILE A 498 -3.99 -11.28 21.37
CA ILE A 498 -2.73 -11.70 21.99
C ILE A 498 -3.04 -12.92 22.84
N VAL A 499 -2.38 -14.04 22.54
CA VAL A 499 -2.48 -15.29 23.31
C VAL A 499 -1.57 -15.21 24.52
N SER A 500 -0.35 -14.72 24.31
CA SER A 500 0.63 -14.51 25.37
C SER A 500 1.69 -13.51 24.93
N CYS A 501 2.34 -12.87 25.89
CA CYS A 501 3.42 -11.93 25.65
C CYS A 501 4.45 -12.06 26.76
N VAL A 502 5.72 -12.21 26.38
CA VAL A 502 6.86 -12.23 27.28
C VAL A 502 7.56 -10.89 27.17
N GLY A 503 7.75 -10.23 28.30
CA GLY A 503 8.47 -8.97 28.42
C GLY A 503 9.98 -9.11 28.39
N ALA A 504 10.68 -7.99 28.20
CA ALA A 504 12.12 -7.94 28.42
C ALA A 504 12.47 -7.93 29.92
N ASP A 505 11.60 -7.33 30.73
CA ASP A 505 11.65 -7.36 32.20
C ASP A 505 10.50 -8.27 32.71
N ASP A 506 10.72 -9.00 33.80
CA ASP A 506 9.76 -9.95 34.37
C ASP A 506 8.38 -9.29 34.58
N GLY A 507 7.41 -9.65 33.72
CA GLY A 507 6.02 -9.18 33.76
C GLY A 507 5.65 -8.00 32.85
N ALA A 508 6.59 -7.35 32.16
CA ALA A 508 6.29 -6.22 31.28
C ALA A 508 5.76 -6.67 29.90
N GLY A 509 4.44 -6.66 29.69
CA GLY A 509 3.83 -7.02 28.40
C GLY A 509 4.02 -5.98 27.28
N TRP A 510 3.40 -6.25 26.12
CA TRP A 510 3.36 -5.30 25.00
C TRP A 510 2.57 -4.05 25.39
N ALA A 511 3.27 -2.93 25.52
CA ALA A 511 2.68 -1.65 25.92
C ALA A 511 3.25 -0.48 25.10
N SER A 512 2.52 0.63 25.12
CA SER A 512 3.01 1.92 24.66
C SER A 512 3.21 2.84 25.86
N PRO A 513 4.36 3.52 25.99
CA PRO A 513 4.55 4.51 27.05
C PRO A 513 3.47 5.60 27.05
N LEU A 514 3.08 6.10 28.23
CA LEU A 514 2.04 7.15 28.36
C LEU A 514 2.44 8.46 27.66
N HIS A 515 3.72 8.81 27.74
CA HIS A 515 4.31 10.04 27.17
C HIS A 515 4.87 9.82 25.76
N CYS A 516 4.36 8.81 25.05
CA CYS A 516 4.75 8.56 23.67
C CYS A 516 4.20 9.64 22.73
N ALA A 517 4.75 9.72 21.52
CA ALA A 517 4.25 10.63 20.48
C ALA A 517 2.81 10.29 20.05
N GLY A 518 2.32 9.08 20.34
CA GLY A 518 0.96 8.63 20.04
C GLY A 518 -0.13 9.48 20.68
N ARG A 519 0.15 10.09 21.84
CA ARG A 519 -0.75 11.07 22.49
C ARG A 519 -1.09 12.25 21.58
N TRP A 520 -0.17 12.61 20.70
CA TRP A 520 -0.31 13.72 19.75
C TRP A 520 -0.80 13.29 18.36
N ALA A 521 -1.14 12.00 18.17
CA ALA A 521 -1.55 11.47 16.86
C ALA A 521 -2.83 12.12 16.32
N ALA A 522 -3.79 12.46 17.19
CA ALA A 522 -5.01 13.17 16.79
C ALA A 522 -4.68 14.58 16.29
N TRP A 523 -3.85 15.32 17.04
CA TRP A 523 -3.39 16.66 16.65
C TRP A 523 -2.64 16.63 15.31
N ALA A 524 -1.70 15.69 15.13
CA ALA A 524 -0.97 15.52 13.88
C ALA A 524 -1.90 15.16 12.71
N GLY A 525 -2.93 14.34 12.98
CA GLY A 525 -3.99 14.04 12.03
C GLY A 525 -4.73 15.29 11.53
N VAL A 526 -5.18 16.15 12.45
CA VAL A 526 -5.84 17.43 12.13
C VAL A 526 -4.90 18.36 11.35
N ALA A 527 -3.66 18.50 11.79
CA ALA A 527 -2.64 19.32 11.14
C ALA A 527 -2.40 18.89 9.67
N ARG A 528 -2.29 17.58 9.41
CA ARG A 528 -2.20 17.07 8.03
C ARG A 528 -3.43 17.38 7.21
N SER A 529 -4.62 17.16 7.74
CA SER A 529 -5.87 17.48 7.02
C SER A 529 -5.94 18.96 6.65
N ALA A 530 -5.53 19.84 7.56
CA ALA A 530 -5.45 21.28 7.30
C ALA A 530 -4.42 21.63 6.21
N ARG A 531 -3.26 20.95 6.17
CA ARG A 531 -2.28 21.11 5.08
C ARG A 531 -2.86 20.70 3.72
N MET A 532 -3.46 19.51 3.64
CA MET A 532 -4.05 19.00 2.39
C MET A 532 -5.17 19.91 1.88
N ALA A 533 -6.00 20.45 2.79
CA ALA A 533 -7.05 21.40 2.42
C ALA A 533 -6.46 22.71 1.86
N ALA A 534 -5.40 23.24 2.47
CA ALA A 534 -4.73 24.44 1.97
C ALA A 534 -4.10 24.24 0.58
N GLU A 535 -3.46 23.10 0.34
CA GLU A 535 -2.89 22.74 -0.97
C GLU A 535 -3.97 22.64 -2.07
N GLN A 536 -5.18 22.18 -1.73
CA GLN A 536 -6.29 22.09 -2.67
C GLN A 536 -6.91 23.45 -3.00
N VAL A 537 -7.01 24.36 -2.03
CA VAL A 537 -7.59 25.71 -2.21
C VAL A 537 -6.69 26.61 -3.06
N LEU A 538 -5.37 26.48 -2.94
CA LEU A 538 -4.42 27.40 -3.58
C LEU A 538 -4.17 27.14 -5.07
N GLY A 539 -4.68 26.05 -5.67
CA GLY A 539 -4.69 25.83 -7.13
C GLY A 539 -3.33 25.85 -7.86
N GLN A 540 -2.21 26.06 -7.17
CA GLN A 540 -0.86 26.12 -7.71
C GLN A 540 0.10 25.28 -6.84
N PRO A 541 1.07 24.57 -7.44
CA PRO A 541 2.30 24.26 -6.74
C PRO A 541 3.07 25.58 -6.60
N VAL A 542 2.97 26.22 -5.43
CA VAL A 542 3.71 27.46 -5.16
C VAL A 542 5.20 27.18 -5.31
N GLY A 543 5.83 27.80 -6.31
CA GLY A 543 7.27 27.77 -6.55
C GLY A 543 8.01 28.40 -5.38
N GLY A 544 8.57 27.54 -4.52
CA GLY A 544 9.38 27.90 -3.37
C GLY A 544 10.02 26.63 -2.80
N SER A 545 11.16 26.24 -3.38
CA SER A 545 11.91 25.00 -3.15
C SER A 545 11.26 23.73 -3.70
N GLU A 546 12.02 22.96 -4.49
CA GLU A 546 11.67 21.62 -5.03
C GLU A 546 11.55 20.53 -3.93
N LEU A 547 11.11 20.89 -2.72
CA LEU A 547 11.25 20.07 -1.53
C LEU A 547 10.08 19.11 -1.25
N LEU A 548 8.89 19.21 -1.87
CA LEU A 548 7.71 18.49 -1.33
C LEU A 548 6.66 18.04 -2.38
N THR A 549 7.01 17.81 -3.65
CA THR A 549 6.07 17.47 -4.74
C THR A 549 5.67 15.99 -4.89
N GLU A 550 5.86 15.15 -3.87
CA GLU A 550 5.22 13.83 -3.83
C GLU A 550 4.13 13.79 -2.75
N PRO A 551 2.92 13.27 -3.04
CA PRO A 551 1.91 13.06 -2.01
C PRO A 551 2.48 12.11 -0.96
N TYR A 552 2.74 12.65 0.23
CA TYR A 552 3.24 11.87 1.36
C TYR A 552 2.24 10.76 1.69
N PRO A 553 2.75 9.57 2.01
CA PRO A 553 1.94 8.38 2.15
C PRO A 553 0.82 8.56 3.20
N THR A 554 -0.44 8.25 2.87
CA THR A 554 -1.55 8.05 3.83
C THR A 554 -1.14 7.07 4.93
N ARG A 555 -1.88 7.01 6.06
CA ARG A 555 -1.69 5.97 7.10
C ARG A 555 -1.56 4.56 6.49
N GLU A 556 -2.31 4.28 5.43
CA GLU A 556 -2.24 3.02 4.65
C GLU A 556 -0.99 2.88 3.78
N GLN A 557 -0.40 3.98 3.30
CA GLN A 557 0.85 3.99 2.54
C GLN A 557 2.10 4.07 3.46
N LEU A 558 1.95 4.57 4.69
CA LEU A 558 2.99 4.63 5.72
C LEU A 558 3.29 3.24 6.28
N PHE A 559 2.24 2.48 6.54
CA PHE A 559 2.37 1.10 6.99
C PHE A 559 2.35 0.11 5.80
N GLY A 560 1.78 0.47 4.64
CA GLY A 560 1.68 -0.41 3.48
C GLY A 560 0.35 -1.17 3.48
N ARG A 561 -0.21 -1.37 2.28
CA ARG A 561 -1.48 -2.10 2.11
C ARG A 561 -1.33 -3.56 2.53
N THR A 562 -2.29 -4.10 3.27
CA THR A 562 -2.69 -5.52 3.15
C THR A 562 -3.46 -5.65 1.84
N ALA A 563 -2.75 -5.62 0.71
CA ALA A 563 -3.35 -5.95 -0.57
C ALA A 563 -2.90 -7.36 -0.94
N VAL A 564 -3.61 -8.36 -0.41
CA VAL A 564 -3.92 -9.50 -1.27
C VAL A 564 -5.03 -8.99 -2.19
N ASP A 565 -4.70 -8.89 -3.48
CA ASP A 565 -5.55 -8.47 -4.59
C ASP A 565 -6.44 -7.23 -4.37
N ARG A 566 -5.90 -6.06 -4.75
CA ARG A 566 -6.70 -5.05 -5.44
C ARG A 566 -5.96 -4.55 -6.66
N VAL A 567 -6.38 -5.02 -7.83
CA VAL A 567 -6.18 -4.34 -9.11
C VAL A 567 -7.13 -3.14 -9.11
N GLY A 568 -6.59 -1.93 -9.31
CA GLY A 568 -7.38 -0.71 -9.51
C GLY A 568 -6.98 0.44 -8.60
N GLY A 569 -6.52 1.54 -9.20
CA GLY A 569 -6.25 2.82 -8.53
C GLY A 569 -4.98 3.49 -9.04
N ALA A 570 -5.13 4.37 -10.03
CA ALA A 570 -4.06 5.21 -10.57
C ALA A 570 -3.82 6.44 -9.69
N ALA A 571 -2.55 6.77 -9.45
CA ALA A 571 -2.04 8.13 -9.33
C ALA A 571 -0.53 8.10 -9.64
N GLN A 572 -0.14 8.67 -10.78
CA GLN A 572 1.23 9.11 -11.08
C GLN A 572 1.13 10.62 -11.32
N PRO A 573 1.96 11.45 -10.67
CA PRO A 573 2.57 12.57 -11.37
C PRO A 573 3.69 12.01 -12.25
N VAL A 574 3.68 12.43 -13.51
CA VAL A 574 4.80 12.29 -14.45
C VAL A 574 5.85 13.32 -14.03
N LEU A 575 7.12 12.91 -13.92
CA LEU A 575 8.25 13.84 -13.87
C LEU A 575 9.26 13.55 -14.99
N PRO A 576 9.97 14.58 -15.46
CA PRO A 576 10.52 14.66 -16.80
C PRO A 576 11.80 13.84 -16.97
N ARG A 577 12.01 13.38 -18.21
CA ARG A 577 13.26 12.79 -18.68
C ARG A 577 14.40 13.79 -18.48
N ARG A 578 15.45 13.39 -17.75
CA ARG A 578 16.84 13.74 -18.02
C ARG A 578 17.74 12.69 -17.37
N GLN A 579 18.41 11.92 -18.23
CA GLN A 579 19.55 11.08 -17.87
C GLN A 579 20.68 11.97 -17.34
N PRO A 580 21.56 11.41 -16.49
CA PRO A 580 22.97 11.55 -16.82
C PRO A 580 23.76 10.25 -16.68
N PHE A 581 24.93 10.26 -17.32
CA PHE A 581 26.04 9.30 -17.33
C PHE A 581 26.11 8.35 -18.54
N GLY A 582 26.67 8.90 -19.62
CA GLY A 582 27.65 8.15 -20.41
C GLY A 582 28.99 8.19 -19.69
N ALA A 583 29.61 7.03 -19.52
CA ALA A 583 30.94 6.88 -18.97
C ALA A 583 31.99 7.28 -20.02
N ALA A 584 32.74 8.34 -19.73
CA ALA A 584 34.11 8.59 -20.18
C ALA A 584 34.66 9.72 -19.29
N GLY A 585 35.61 9.39 -18.40
CA GLY A 585 36.22 10.32 -17.43
C GLY A 585 35.93 9.97 -15.99
#